data_AF-A0AAD7FMJ0-F1
#
_entry.id   AF-A0AAD7FMJ0-F1
#
_cell.length_a   1.000
_cell.length_b   1.000
_cell.length_c   1.000
_cell.angle_alpha   90.00
_cell.angle_beta   90.00
_cell.angle_gamma   90.00
#
_symmetry.space_group_name_H-M   'P 1'
#
loop_
_entity.id
_entity.type
_entity.pdbx_description
1 polymer ?
#
loop_
_entity_poly.entity_id
_entity_poly.type
_entity_poly.pdbx_seq_one_letter_code
_entity_poly.pdbx_strand_id
1 'polypeptide(L)'
;MATVDIPQAIKDSLRKFRFTRRNEGNAALVIKINKKDLVMEEVEQFDNITIEELAEELPENSPRYVVLSYHLEHKDGRKSFPLALIDWAPTSSEIGMLTLHASALLNFQNTADVSKVIEMREGPEGLTKEAIDAKLLA
;
A
#
# COMPACT_ATOMS: atom_id res chain seq x y z
N MET A 1 5.98 -18.75 12.98
CA MET A 1 6.87 -17.60 13.19
C MET A 1 6.88 -16.82 11.88
N ALA A 2 6.57 -15.53 11.89
CA ALA A 2 6.66 -14.72 10.67
C ALA A 2 8.14 -14.52 10.32
N THR A 3 8.46 -14.49 9.02
CA THR A 3 9.84 -14.27 8.51
C THR A 3 10.29 -12.81 8.62
N VAL A 4 9.34 -11.88 8.81
CA VAL A 4 9.56 -10.45 8.95
C VAL A 4 8.73 -9.94 10.11
N ASP A 5 9.37 -9.23 11.03
CA ASP A 5 8.73 -8.63 12.19
C ASP A 5 8.04 -7.31 11.83
N ILE A 6 6.88 -7.08 12.44
CA ILE A 6 6.12 -5.83 12.33
C ILE A 6 6.24 -5.10 13.67
N PRO A 7 7.10 -4.08 13.77
CA PRO A 7 7.30 -3.33 15.01
C PRO A 7 6.02 -2.69 15.52
N GLN A 8 5.92 -2.47 16.83
CA GLN A 8 4.76 -1.81 17.43
C GLN A 8 4.52 -0.41 16.84
N ALA A 9 5.58 0.33 16.51
CA ALA A 9 5.48 1.63 15.85
C ALA A 9 4.74 1.58 14.51
N ILE A 10 4.92 0.51 13.72
CA ILE A 10 4.20 0.32 12.46
C ILE A 10 2.72 0.02 12.73
N LYS A 11 2.41 -0.82 13.72
CA LYS A 11 1.03 -1.10 14.13
C LYS A 11 0.31 0.15 14.61
N ASP A 12 1.01 1.00 15.36
CA ASP A 12 0.48 2.27 15.85
C ASP A 12 0.26 3.26 14.70
N SER A 13 1.18 3.31 13.74
CA SER A 13 1.04 4.12 12.52
C SER A 13 -0.14 3.67 11.67
N LEU A 14 -0.28 2.36 11.40
CA LEU A 14 -1.43 1.78 10.70
C LEU A 14 -2.76 2.11 11.40
N ARG A 15 -2.78 1.98 12.73
CA ARG A 15 -3.96 2.32 13.54
C ARG A 15 -4.30 3.81 13.39
N LYS A 16 -3.31 4.69 13.49
CA LYS A 16 -3.50 6.14 13.33
C LYS A 16 -4.00 6.48 11.93
N PHE A 17 -3.39 5.91 10.90
CA PHE A 17 -3.75 6.12 9.50
C PHE A 17 -5.21 5.74 9.25
N ARG A 18 -5.65 4.56 9.73
CA ARG A 18 -7.03 4.09 9.59
C ARG A 18 -8.07 5.00 10.26
N PHE A 19 -7.76 5.51 11.45
CA PHE A 19 -8.72 6.32 12.23
C PHE A 19 -8.66 7.82 11.91
N THR A 20 -7.67 8.25 11.14
CA THR A 20 -7.63 9.62 10.65
C THR A 20 -8.77 9.81 9.65
N ARG A 21 -9.69 10.73 9.97
CA ARG A 21 -10.82 11.02 9.09
C ARG A 21 -10.29 11.64 7.80
N ARG A 22 -10.35 10.90 6.71
CA ARG A 22 -10.13 11.42 5.36
C ARG A 22 -11.48 11.86 4.82
N ASN A 23 -11.61 13.15 4.53
CA ASN A 23 -12.79 13.76 3.93
C ASN A 23 -12.47 14.40 2.57
N GLU A 24 -11.20 14.36 2.16
CA GLU A 24 -10.71 14.95 0.93
C GLU A 24 -9.45 14.20 0.47
N GLY A 25 -9.35 13.97 -0.84
CA GLY A 25 -8.19 13.37 -1.48
C GLY A 25 -7.90 11.90 -1.12
N ASN A 26 -6.89 11.34 -1.78
CA ASN A 26 -6.33 10.06 -1.35
C ASN A 26 -5.26 10.30 -0.29
N ALA A 27 -5.01 9.27 0.53
CA ALA A 27 -3.85 9.23 1.40
C ALA A 27 -3.17 7.88 1.27
N ALA A 28 -1.85 7.84 1.45
CA ALA A 28 -1.06 6.62 1.34
C ALA A 28 -0.05 6.51 2.48
N LEU A 29 0.12 5.32 3.02
CA LEU A 29 1.19 4.97 3.96
C LEU A 29 2.08 3.91 3.31
N VAL A 30 3.33 4.25 3.06
CA VAL A 30 4.31 3.40 2.36
C VAL A 30 5.19 2.70 3.37
N ILE A 31 5.21 1.38 3.32
CA ILE A 31 6.01 0.49 4.16
C ILE A 31 7.00 -0.29 3.29
N LYS A 32 8.23 -0.46 3.77
CA LYS A 32 9.23 -1.37 3.18
C LYS A 32 9.65 -2.43 4.18
N ILE A 33 10.34 -3.45 3.69
CA ILE A 33 11.06 -4.41 4.54
C ILE A 33 12.54 -4.05 4.54
N ASN A 34 13.12 -3.89 5.72
CA ASN A 34 14.56 -3.88 5.89
C ASN A 34 15.08 -5.32 5.83
N LYS A 35 15.72 -5.68 4.73
CA LYS A 35 16.24 -7.03 4.47
C LYS A 35 17.28 -7.50 5.49
N LYS A 36 18.05 -6.57 6.06
CA LYS A 36 19.14 -6.88 6.99
C LYS A 36 18.60 -7.27 8.35
N ASP A 37 17.66 -6.48 8.84
CA ASP A 37 17.12 -6.62 10.19
C ASP A 37 15.82 -7.45 10.21
N LEU A 38 15.27 -7.78 9.04
CA LEU A 38 14.00 -8.51 8.86
C LEU A 38 12.83 -7.84 9.59
N VAL A 39 12.79 -6.50 9.55
CA VAL A 39 11.72 -5.68 10.14
C VAL A 39 11.05 -4.81 9.08
N MET A 40 9.78 -4.48 9.31
CA MET A 40 9.08 -3.47 8.52
C MET A 40 9.38 -2.06 9.00
N GLU A 41 9.57 -1.15 8.06
CA GLU A 41 9.85 0.26 8.28
C GLU A 41 8.87 1.13 7.49
N GLU A 42 8.37 2.17 8.14
CA GLU A 42 7.66 3.24 7.45
C GLU A 42 8.66 4.04 6.61
N VAL A 43 8.30 4.28 5.36
CA VAL A 43 9.07 5.10 4.42
C VAL A 43 8.53 6.51 4.45
N GLU A 44 7.23 6.65 4.15
CA GLU A 44 6.59 7.94 3.95
C GLU A 44 5.08 7.84 4.09
N GLN A 45 4.45 8.97 4.42
CA GLN A 45 3.01 9.16 4.41
C GLN A 45 2.65 10.35 3.53
N PHE A 46 1.66 10.14 2.68
CA PHE A 46 1.14 11.16 1.77
C PHE A 46 -0.31 11.46 2.10
N ASP A 47 -0.65 12.75 2.05
CA ASP A 47 -2.00 13.27 2.21
C ASP A 47 -2.38 14.07 0.96
N ASN A 48 -3.61 13.88 0.47
CA ASN A 48 -4.15 14.56 -0.71
C ASN A 48 -3.30 14.36 -1.98
N ILE A 49 -2.81 13.13 -2.18
CA ILE A 49 -2.00 12.73 -3.34
C ILE A 49 -2.88 12.09 -4.42
N THR A 50 -2.58 12.33 -5.69
CA THR A 50 -3.20 11.57 -6.81
C THR A 50 -2.59 10.17 -6.92
N ILE A 51 -3.21 9.27 -7.69
CA ILE A 51 -2.66 7.92 -7.87
C ILE A 51 -1.39 7.95 -8.72
N GLU A 52 -1.36 8.85 -9.69
CA GLU A 52 -0.26 9.06 -10.61
C GLU A 52 0.95 9.68 -9.89
N GLU A 53 0.75 10.71 -9.06
CA GLU A 53 1.83 11.25 -8.21
C GLU A 53 2.35 10.17 -7.24
N LEU A 54 1.47 9.38 -6.63
CA LEU A 54 1.90 8.27 -5.77
C LEU A 54 2.74 7.25 -6.54
N ALA A 55 2.41 6.97 -7.80
CA ALA A 55 3.16 6.07 -8.65
C ALA A 55 4.58 6.57 -8.94
N GLU A 56 4.75 7.88 -9.11
CA GLU A 56 6.04 8.54 -9.31
C GLU A 56 6.93 8.51 -8.05
N GLU A 57 6.33 8.57 -6.86
CA GLU A 57 7.06 8.48 -5.58
C GLU A 57 7.52 7.05 -5.24
N LEU A 58 6.91 6.03 -5.87
CA LEU A 58 7.25 4.64 -5.61
C LEU A 58 8.50 4.20 -6.37
N PRO A 59 9.38 3.38 -5.75
CA PRO A 59 10.63 2.98 -6.36
C PRO A 59 10.41 2.02 -7.54
N GLU A 60 11.15 2.24 -8.62
CA GLU A 60 11.08 1.39 -9.82
C GLU A 60 11.64 -0.02 -9.63
N ASN A 61 12.50 -0.25 -8.61
CA ASN A 61 13.34 -1.45 -8.50
C ASN A 61 13.30 -2.14 -7.13
N SER A 62 12.34 -1.80 -6.27
CA SER A 62 12.19 -2.47 -4.99
C SER A 62 10.73 -2.53 -4.54
N PRO A 63 10.32 -3.58 -3.81
CA PRO A 63 8.92 -3.74 -3.44
C PRO A 63 8.54 -2.82 -2.27
N ARG A 64 7.25 -2.47 -2.20
CA ARG A 64 6.61 -1.67 -1.15
C ARG A 64 5.22 -2.22 -0.84
N TYR A 65 4.81 -2.10 0.41
CA TYR A 65 3.39 -2.19 0.75
C TYR A 65 2.84 -0.78 0.87
N VAL A 66 1.75 -0.49 0.19
CA VAL A 66 1.10 0.82 0.28
C VAL A 66 -0.31 0.64 0.80
N VAL A 67 -0.54 1.13 2.03
CA VAL A 67 -1.90 1.21 2.57
C VAL A 67 -2.53 2.49 2.03
N LEU A 68 -3.46 2.33 1.10
CA LEU A 68 -4.14 3.41 0.40
C LEU A 68 -5.52 3.64 1.02
N SER A 69 -5.78 4.87 1.46
CA SER A 69 -7.13 5.39 1.68
C SER A 69 -7.55 6.11 0.41
N TYR A 70 -8.42 5.49 -0.39
CA TYR A 70 -8.74 5.97 -1.73
C TYR A 70 -10.05 6.74 -1.76
N HIS A 71 -10.06 7.96 -2.29
CA HIS A 71 -11.30 8.71 -2.52
C HIS A 71 -12.04 8.13 -3.72
N LEU A 72 -13.06 7.34 -3.42
CA LEU A 72 -13.89 6.67 -4.43
C LEU A 72 -15.25 7.34 -4.56
N GLU A 73 -15.54 7.83 -5.76
CA GLU A 73 -16.87 8.30 -6.15
C GLU A 73 -17.68 7.17 -6.81
N HIS A 74 -18.83 6.87 -6.23
CA HIS A 74 -19.75 5.84 -6.73
C HIS A 74 -20.68 6.43 -7.80
N LYS A 75 -21.23 5.57 -8.67
CA LYS A 75 -22.15 5.97 -9.74
C LYS A 75 -23.42 6.68 -9.24
N ASP A 76 -23.81 6.44 -7.99
CA ASP A 76 -24.95 7.08 -7.33
C ASP A 76 -24.60 8.41 -6.64
N GLY A 77 -23.37 8.89 -6.82
CA GLY A 77 -22.86 10.14 -6.22
C GLY A 77 -22.36 9.99 -4.78
N ARG A 78 -22.44 8.80 -4.17
CA ARG A 78 -21.83 8.59 -2.85
C ARG A 78 -20.32 8.66 -2.93
N LYS A 79 -19.71 9.21 -1.89
CA LYS A 79 -18.25 9.24 -1.70
C LYS A 79 -17.88 8.29 -0.57
N SER A 80 -16.81 7.54 -0.76
CA SER A 80 -16.26 6.65 0.25
C SER A 80 -14.74 6.70 0.25
N PHE A 81 -14.14 6.27 1.36
CA PHE A 81 -12.69 6.19 1.53
C PHE A 81 -12.29 4.77 1.90
N PRO A 82 -12.48 3.76 1.01
CA PRO A 82 -12.04 2.40 1.29
C PRO A 82 -10.52 2.36 1.54
N LEU A 83 -10.13 1.51 2.49
CA LEU A 83 -8.74 1.10 2.63
C LEU A 83 -8.44 -0.08 1.71
N ALA A 84 -7.34 0.04 0.96
CA ALA A 84 -6.81 -1.01 0.11
C ALA A 84 -5.29 -1.14 0.31
N LEU A 85 -4.76 -2.31 0.04
CA LEU A 85 -3.33 -2.59 0.09
C LEU A 85 -2.86 -2.73 -1.34
N ILE A 86 -2.03 -1.80 -1.81
CA ILE A 86 -1.28 -1.99 -3.05
C ILE A 86 -0.05 -2.82 -2.69
N ASP A 87 0.03 -4.01 -3.26
CA ASP A 87 1.21 -4.86 -3.23
C ASP A 87 2.12 -4.45 -4.40
N TRP A 88 2.94 -3.43 -4.17
CA TRP A 88 3.87 -2.89 -5.16
C TRP A 88 5.12 -3.79 -5.23
N ALA A 89 5.26 -4.51 -6.33
CA ALA A 89 6.33 -5.47 -6.54
C ALA A 89 6.81 -5.42 -8.00
N PRO A 90 7.50 -4.33 -8.41
CA PRO A 90 7.93 -4.16 -9.78
C PRO A 90 8.89 -5.28 -10.18
N THR A 91 8.76 -5.75 -11.43
CA THR A 91 9.47 -6.95 -11.93
C THR A 91 10.99 -6.85 -11.94
N SER A 92 11.52 -5.63 -11.95
CA SER A 92 12.95 -5.30 -11.83
C SER A 92 13.52 -5.52 -10.43
N SER A 93 12.68 -5.78 -9.43
CA SER A 93 13.10 -5.98 -8.04
C SER A 93 13.98 -7.22 -7.87
N GLU A 94 14.94 -7.14 -6.94
CA GLU A 94 15.79 -8.27 -6.59
C GLU A 94 14.95 -9.49 -6.11
N ILE A 95 15.24 -10.69 -6.63
CA ILE A 95 14.51 -11.93 -6.32
C ILE A 95 14.42 -12.21 -4.81
N GLY A 96 15.52 -11.97 -4.07
CA GLY A 96 15.54 -12.15 -2.62
C GLY A 96 14.56 -11.22 -1.90
N MET A 97 14.45 -9.97 -2.37
CA MET A 97 13.48 -9.00 -1.83
C MET A 97 12.05 -9.37 -2.19
N LEU A 98 11.79 -9.77 -3.43
CA LEU A 98 10.46 -10.24 -3.86
C LEU A 98 9.99 -11.45 -3.05
N THR A 99 10.90 -12.39 -2.78
CA THR A 99 10.62 -13.57 -1.95
C THR A 99 10.24 -13.16 -0.52
N LEU A 100 11.04 -12.27 0.09
CA LEU A 100 10.79 -11.79 1.45
C LEU A 100 9.46 -11.04 1.54
N HIS A 101 9.18 -10.17 0.57
CA HIS A 101 7.94 -9.40 0.42
C HIS A 101 6.72 -10.30 0.24
N ALA A 102 6.77 -11.29 -0.65
CA ALA A 102 5.68 -12.26 -0.79
C ALA A 102 5.45 -13.04 0.51
N SER A 103 6.51 -13.44 1.23
CA SER A 103 6.38 -14.20 2.47
C SER A 103 5.72 -13.42 3.61
N ALA A 104 5.87 -12.08 3.63
CA ALA A 104 5.36 -11.22 4.68
C ALA A 104 3.98 -10.61 4.36
N LEU A 105 3.53 -10.69 3.10
CA LEU A 105 2.32 -10.02 2.60
C LEU A 105 1.08 -10.34 3.43
N LEU A 106 0.78 -11.63 3.65
CA LEU A 106 -0.42 -12.04 4.40
C LEU A 106 -0.38 -11.54 5.86
N ASN A 107 0.79 -11.58 6.49
CA ASN A 107 0.96 -11.09 7.85
C ASN A 107 0.75 -9.56 7.93
N PHE A 108 1.30 -8.83 6.95
CA PHE A 108 1.11 -7.38 6.87
C PHE A 108 -0.34 -7.02 6.59
N GLN A 109 -0.98 -7.66 5.61
CA GLN A 109 -2.39 -7.45 5.26
C GLN A 109 -3.30 -7.62 6.48
N ASN A 110 -3.13 -8.71 7.23
CA ASN A 110 -3.90 -8.96 8.45
C ASN A 110 -3.63 -7.91 9.53
N THR A 111 -2.38 -7.45 9.65
CA THR A 111 -2.00 -6.44 10.64
C THR A 111 -2.52 -5.05 10.27
N ALA A 112 -2.57 -4.72 8.98
CA ALA A 112 -3.16 -3.49 8.46
C ALA A 112 -4.70 -3.51 8.50
N ASP A 113 -5.31 -4.68 8.71
CA ASP A 113 -6.76 -4.89 8.70
C ASP A 113 -7.40 -4.44 7.38
N VAL A 114 -6.78 -4.84 6.27
CA VAL A 114 -7.18 -4.47 4.90
C VAL A 114 -7.67 -5.71 4.14
N SER A 115 -8.90 -5.65 3.64
CA SER A 115 -9.53 -6.78 2.94
C SER A 115 -9.18 -6.86 1.45
N LYS A 116 -8.94 -5.71 0.80
CA LYS A 116 -8.63 -5.66 -0.64
C LYS A 116 -7.14 -5.49 -0.87
N VAL A 117 -6.54 -6.44 -1.59
CA VAL A 117 -5.17 -6.35 -2.09
C VAL A 117 -5.20 -6.12 -3.59
N ILE A 118 -4.38 -5.19 -4.07
CA ILE A 118 -4.19 -4.86 -5.48
C ILE A 118 -2.73 -5.15 -5.80
N GLU A 119 -2.46 -6.24 -6.50
CA GLU A 119 -1.11 -6.55 -6.97
C GLU A 119 -0.70 -5.60 -8.09
N MET A 120 0.47 -4.98 -7.95
CA MET A 120 1.03 -4.05 -8.93
C MET A 120 2.46 -4.44 -9.29
N ARG A 121 2.65 -4.98 -10.49
CA ARG A 121 3.95 -5.48 -10.99
C ARG A 121 4.51 -4.66 -12.15
N GLU A 122 3.64 -3.90 -12.82
CA GLU A 122 3.96 -3.15 -14.03
C GLU A 122 4.68 -1.82 -13.74
N GLY A 123 4.91 -1.50 -12.47
CA GLY A 123 5.58 -0.26 -12.06
C GLY A 123 4.64 0.94 -12.20
N PRO A 124 5.19 2.16 -12.36
CA PRO A 124 4.39 3.39 -12.32
C PRO A 124 3.30 3.44 -13.39
N GLU A 125 3.57 2.91 -14.59
CA GLU A 125 2.61 2.90 -15.70
C GLU A 125 1.33 2.11 -15.41
N GLY A 126 1.41 1.09 -14.54
CA GLY A 126 0.24 0.27 -14.17
C GLY A 126 -0.58 0.86 -13.02
N LEU A 127 -0.01 1.78 -12.23
CA LEU A 127 -0.68 2.37 -11.08
C LEU A 127 -1.39 3.65 -11.50
N THR A 128 -2.60 3.49 -12.03
CA THR A 128 -3.46 4.61 -12.46
C THR A 128 -4.77 4.64 -11.70
N LYS A 129 -5.44 5.79 -11.69
CA LYS A 129 -6.78 5.95 -11.13
C LYS A 129 -7.76 4.92 -11.69
N GLU A 130 -7.77 4.71 -13.00
CA GLU A 130 -8.69 3.77 -13.66
C GLU A 130 -8.45 2.33 -13.20
N ALA A 131 -7.19 1.93 -13.02
CA ALA A 131 -6.84 0.61 -12.54
C ALA A 131 -7.33 0.39 -11.10
N ILE A 132 -7.16 1.39 -10.22
CA ILE A 132 -7.63 1.33 -8.84
C ILE A 132 -9.16 1.31 -8.78
N ASP A 133 -9.85 2.18 -9.53
CA ASP A 133 -11.31 2.21 -9.63
C ASP A 133 -11.86 0.86 -10.07
N ALA A 134 -11.29 0.27 -11.13
CA ALA A 134 -11.72 -1.03 -11.64
C ALA A 134 -11.60 -2.16 -10.60
N LYS A 135 -10.61 -2.08 -9.71
CA LYS A 135 -10.44 -3.06 -8.63
C LYS A 135 -11.39 -2.80 -7.46
N LEU A 136 -11.70 -1.55 -7.12
CA LEU A 136 -12.51 -1.21 -5.95
C LEU A 136 -14.01 -1.14 -6.21
N LEU A 137 -14.43 -0.95 -7.47
CA LEU A 137 -15.83 -0.97 -7.90
C LEU A 137 -16.31 -2.35 -8.36
N ALA A 138 -15.40 -3.32 -8.47
CA ALA A 138 -15.69 -4.73 -8.78
C ALA A 138 -15.96 -5.54 -7.51
#